data_AF-A0A7C9A833-F1
#
_entry.id   AF-A0A7C9A833-F1
#
_cell.length_a   1.000
_cell.length_b   1.000
_cell.length_c   1.000
_cell.angle_alpha   90.00
_cell.angle_beta   90.00
_cell.angle_gamma   90.00
#
_symmetry.space_group_name_H-M   'P 1'
#
loop_
_entity.id
_entity.type
_entity.pdbx_description
1 polymer ?
#
loop_
_entity_poly.entity_id
_entity_poly.type
_entity_poly.pdbx_seq_one_letter_code
_entity_poly.pdbx_strand_id
1 'polypeptide(L)'
;MLGSGRPFLLEIQNPRVLSSELSVKEMEEKVNTLGGELIKVKNLKVVDDQVWTLMREGEAEKQKQYAALVWTSRELEDKDLQMISSRKDMKILQNTPVRVLHRRSPLEREKIIHWMTIEKITGSTQYFLLHLCTQVLLPAIPFRTILP
;
A
#
# COMPACT_ATOMS: atom_id res chain seq x y z
N MET A 1 6.93 1.24 4.50
CA MET A 1 5.86 0.24 4.28
C MET A 1 6.22 -0.98 5.10
N LEU A 2 5.27 -1.54 5.84
CA LEU A 2 5.52 -2.70 6.70
C LEU A 2 5.17 -4.01 5.98
N GLY A 3 5.54 -5.15 6.56
CA GLY A 3 5.21 -6.48 6.04
C GLY A 3 6.11 -6.92 4.87
N SER A 4 5.50 -7.43 3.79
CA SER A 4 6.24 -7.98 2.64
C SER A 4 6.88 -6.91 1.74
N GLY A 5 6.62 -5.62 2.01
CA GLY A 5 7.10 -4.51 1.20
C GLY A 5 6.21 -4.26 -0.02
N ARG A 6 6.58 -3.26 -0.83
CA ARG A 6 5.92 -2.98 -2.11
C ARG A 6 6.83 -3.41 -3.25
N PRO A 7 6.30 -4.24 -4.18
CA PRO A 7 7.02 -4.54 -5.40
C PRO A 7 7.41 -3.25 -6.15
N PHE A 8 8.62 -3.23 -6.70
CA PHE A 8 9.12 -2.13 -7.51
C PHE A 8 9.88 -2.70 -8.70
N LEU A 9 10.05 -1.87 -9.73
CA LEU A 9 10.85 -2.16 -10.90
C LEU A 9 11.89 -1.06 -11.08
N LEU A 10 13.06 -1.45 -11.59
CA LEU A 10 14.10 -0.53 -12.00
C LEU A 10 14.45 -0.86 -13.45
N GLU A 11 14.16 0.06 -14.35
CA GLU A 11 14.57 -0.05 -15.75
C GLU A 11 15.95 0.58 -15.92
N ILE A 12 16.90 -0.17 -16.47
CA ILE A 12 18.24 0.33 -16.80
C ILE A 12 18.31 0.52 -18.30
N GLN A 13 18.35 1.78 -18.74
CA GLN A 13 18.41 2.11 -20.15
C GLN A 13 19.85 1.97 -20.69
N ASN A 14 19.98 1.35 -21.87
CA ASN A 14 21.26 1.11 -22.57
C ASN A 14 22.34 0.44 -21.68
N PRO A 15 22.06 -0.74 -21.09
CA PRO A 15 23.02 -1.40 -20.21
C PRO A 15 24.24 -1.88 -21.02
N ARG A 16 25.43 -1.46 -20.61
CA ARG A 16 26.69 -1.90 -21.24
C ARG A 16 27.11 -3.30 -20.80
N VAL A 17 26.65 -3.71 -19.62
CA VAL A 17 26.93 -5.01 -19.00
C VAL A 17 25.65 -5.53 -18.39
N LEU A 18 25.32 -6.79 -18.65
CA LEU A 18 24.17 -7.45 -18.04
C LEU A 18 24.55 -7.98 -16.65
N SER A 19 23.67 -7.75 -15.68
CA SER A 19 23.85 -8.24 -14.31
C SER A 19 23.62 -9.75 -14.23
N SER A 20 24.60 -10.49 -13.72
CA SER A 20 24.44 -11.90 -13.35
C SER A 20 23.65 -12.03 -12.04
N GLU A 21 23.08 -13.21 -11.76
CA GLU A 21 22.37 -13.45 -10.50
C GLU A 21 23.22 -13.15 -9.25
N LEU A 22 24.51 -13.46 -9.30
CA LEU A 22 25.45 -13.16 -8.21
C LEU A 22 25.57 -11.65 -7.99
N SER A 23 25.76 -10.87 -9.07
CA SER A 23 25.85 -9.41 -8.97
C SER A 23 24.56 -8.78 -8.42
N VAL A 24 23.40 -9.37 -8.72
CA VAL A 24 22.11 -8.90 -8.22
C VAL A 24 21.98 -9.14 -6.71
N LYS A 25 22.44 -10.29 -6.21
CA LYS A 25 22.47 -10.56 -4.76
C LYS A 25 23.39 -9.60 -4.03
N GLU A 26 24.58 -9.32 -4.57
CA GLU A 26 25.49 -8.33 -4.00
C GLU A 26 24.88 -6.93 -3.97
N MET A 27 24.11 -6.56 -5.01
CA MET A 27 23.39 -5.29 -5.03
C MET A 27 22.31 -5.22 -3.95
N GLU A 28 21.54 -6.30 -3.75
CA GLU A 28 20.55 -6.39 -2.67
C GLU A 28 21.20 -6.20 -1.29
N GLU A 29 22.32 -6.88 -1.03
CA GLU A 29 23.08 -6.72 0.21
C GLU A 29 23.60 -5.30 0.40
N LYS A 30 24.24 -4.72 -0.63
CA LYS A 30 24.77 -3.34 -0.58
C LYS A 30 23.67 -2.32 -0.29
N VAL A 31 22.51 -2.43 -0.94
CA VAL A 31 21.38 -1.54 -0.68
C VAL A 31 20.88 -1.69 0.76
N ASN A 32 20.82 -2.92 1.29
CA ASN A 32 20.39 -3.16 2.66
C ASN A 32 21.40 -2.65 3.71
N THR A 33 22.71 -2.75 3.44
CA THR A 33 23.74 -2.21 4.33
C THR A 33 23.76 -0.69 4.33
N LEU A 34 23.69 -0.06 3.15
CA LEU A 34 23.71 1.40 3.01
C LEU A 34 22.39 2.06 3.39
N GLY A 35 21.27 1.37 3.17
CA GLY A 35 19.92 1.84 3.45
C GLY A 35 19.55 1.87 4.93
N GLY A 36 20.36 1.23 5.77
CA GLY A 36 20.20 1.20 7.23
C GLY A 36 18.79 0.76 7.64
N GLU A 37 18.11 1.62 8.40
CA GLU A 37 16.74 1.38 8.87
C GLU A 37 15.66 2.02 7.99
N LEU A 38 16.05 2.83 7.01
CA LEU A 38 15.10 3.60 6.19
C LEU A 38 14.46 2.73 5.10
N ILE A 39 15.28 1.92 4.44
CA ILE A 39 14.85 1.04 3.35
C ILE A 39 15.47 -0.34 3.49
N LYS A 40 14.68 -1.35 3.15
CA LYS A 40 15.17 -2.71 2.93
C LYS A 40 14.56 -3.24 1.64
N VAL A 41 15.40 -3.86 0.82
CA VAL A 41 15.02 -4.54 -0.41
C VAL A 41 15.20 -6.05 -0.21
N LYS A 42 14.38 -6.83 -0.91
CA LYS A 42 14.45 -8.28 -0.87
C LYS A 42 13.94 -8.86 -2.18
N ASN A 43 14.39 -10.06 -2.52
CA ASN A 43 13.98 -10.78 -3.73
C ASN A 43 14.29 -9.99 -5.01
N LEU A 44 15.43 -9.28 -5.05
CA LEU A 44 15.90 -8.60 -6.24
C LEU A 44 16.27 -9.66 -7.29
N LYS A 45 15.74 -9.50 -8.49
CA LYS A 45 15.96 -10.41 -9.61
C LYS A 45 15.88 -9.65 -10.93
N VAL A 46 16.63 -10.13 -11.92
CA VAL A 46 16.43 -9.69 -13.31
C VAL A 46 15.10 -10.29 -13.79
N VAL A 47 14.30 -9.46 -14.45
CA VAL A 47 12.97 -9.81 -14.95
C VAL A 47 12.84 -9.32 -16.39
N ASP A 48 11.96 -9.97 -17.15
CA ASP A 48 11.62 -9.58 -18.51
C ASP A 48 10.44 -8.59 -18.54
N ASP A 49 10.04 -8.19 -19.74
CA ASP A 49 8.96 -7.21 -19.95
C ASP A 49 7.59 -7.70 -19.45
N GLN A 50 7.41 -9.01 -19.22
CA GLN A 50 6.15 -9.57 -18.73
C GLN A 50 5.83 -9.11 -17.30
N VAL A 51 6.86 -8.68 -16.55
CA VAL A 51 6.69 -8.19 -15.18
C VAL A 51 5.87 -6.90 -15.13
N TRP A 52 5.85 -6.09 -16.20
CA TRP A 52 5.05 -4.87 -16.25
C TRP A 52 3.56 -5.19 -16.18
N THR A 53 3.12 -6.23 -16.89
CA THR A 53 1.75 -6.73 -16.85
C THR A 53 1.40 -7.23 -15.46
N LEU A 54 2.27 -8.07 -14.87
CA LEU A 54 2.09 -8.60 -13.51
C LEU A 54 1.99 -7.49 -12.45
N MET A 55 2.78 -6.43 -12.59
CA MET A 55 2.76 -5.28 -11.69
C MET A 55 1.45 -4.49 -11.79
N ARG A 56 0.91 -4.34 -13.01
CA ARG A 56 -0.35 -3.63 -13.27
C ARG A 56 -1.56 -4.44 -12.80
N GLU A 57 -1.62 -5.72 -13.12
CA GLU A 57 -2.66 -6.65 -12.65
C GLU A 57 -2.62 -6.75 -11.12
N GLY A 58 -1.41 -6.88 -10.56
CA GLY A 58 -1.20 -6.86 -9.13
C GLY A 58 -1.59 -5.54 -8.46
N GLU A 59 -1.63 -4.40 -9.16
CA GLU A 59 -2.16 -3.16 -8.60
C GLU A 59 -3.69 -3.13 -8.59
N ALA A 60 -4.33 -3.77 -9.58
CA ALA A 60 -5.78 -3.83 -9.73
C ALA A 60 -6.46 -4.74 -8.71
N GLU A 61 -5.86 -5.89 -8.41
CA GLU A 61 -6.50 -6.97 -7.66
C GLU A 61 -6.10 -7.02 -6.18
N LYS A 62 -5.02 -6.34 -5.79
CA LYS A 62 -4.54 -6.42 -4.41
C LYS A 62 -5.47 -5.67 -3.47
N GLN A 63 -5.78 -6.29 -2.34
CA GLN A 63 -6.29 -5.57 -1.20
C GLN A 63 -5.11 -4.87 -0.50
N LYS A 64 -5.35 -3.66 0.05
CA LYS A 64 -4.34 -2.96 0.84
C LYS A 64 -4.70 -3.02 2.31
N GLN A 65 -3.74 -3.52 3.09
CA GLN A 65 -3.81 -3.57 4.54
C GLN A 65 -3.09 -2.37 5.14
N TYR A 66 -3.71 -1.78 6.16
CA TYR A 66 -3.20 -0.62 6.88
C TYR A 66 -3.35 -0.85 8.38
N ALA A 67 -2.44 -0.25 9.13
CA ALA A 67 -2.58 -0.05 10.57
C ALA A 67 -2.53 1.46 10.84
N ALA A 68 -3.51 1.96 11.60
CA ALA A 68 -3.59 3.36 11.98
C ALA A 68 -3.69 3.48 13.49
N LEU A 69 -2.86 4.34 14.09
CA LEU A 69 -3.08 4.78 15.46
C LEU A 69 -4.22 5.80 15.47
N VAL A 70 -5.30 5.47 16.15
CA VAL A 70 -6.52 6.28 16.21
C VAL A 70 -6.70 6.79 17.64
N TRP A 71 -7.07 8.05 17.76
CA TRP A 71 -7.47 8.69 19.01
C TRP A 71 -8.95 9.04 18.96
N THR A 72 -9.65 8.83 20.07
CA THR A 72 -11.04 9.26 20.25
C THR A 72 -11.18 10.19 21.46
N SER A 73 -12.10 11.15 21.37
CA SER A 73 -12.38 12.09 22.47
C SER A 73 -13.00 11.43 23.70
N ARG A 74 -13.69 10.30 23.51
CA ARG A 74 -14.21 9.44 24.57
C ARG A 74 -13.46 8.12 24.64
N GLU A 75 -13.60 7.44 25.76
CA GLU A 75 -13.06 6.09 25.95
C GLU A 75 -13.77 5.08 25.03
N LEU A 76 -13.02 4.06 24.64
CA LEU A 76 -13.50 2.94 23.83
C LEU A 76 -14.27 1.95 24.70
N GLU A 77 -15.52 1.69 24.31
CA GLU A 77 -16.36 0.69 24.96
C GLU A 77 -16.34 -0.62 24.16
N ASP A 78 -16.61 -1.76 24.81
CA ASP A 78 -16.60 -3.05 24.12
C ASP A 78 -17.65 -3.15 23.00
N LYS A 79 -18.74 -2.39 23.10
CA LYS A 79 -19.75 -2.25 22.03
C LYS A 79 -19.15 -1.67 20.74
N ASP A 80 -18.20 -0.75 20.85
CA ASP A 80 -17.54 -0.13 19.70
C ASP A 80 -16.64 -1.14 18.99
N LEU A 81 -15.90 -1.95 19.77
CA LEU A 81 -15.06 -3.01 19.24
C LEU A 81 -15.88 -4.05 18.47
N GLN A 82 -17.01 -4.46 19.04
CA GLN A 82 -17.94 -5.39 18.38
C GLN A 82 -18.53 -4.77 17.12
N MET A 83 -18.94 -3.50 17.16
CA MET A 83 -19.51 -2.80 16.01
C MET A 83 -18.50 -2.64 14.87
N ILE A 84 -17.22 -2.39 15.17
CA ILE A 84 -16.18 -2.25 14.16
C ILE A 84 -15.79 -3.62 13.58
N SER A 85 -15.62 -4.62 14.44
CA SER A 85 -15.16 -5.95 14.02
C SER A 85 -16.24 -6.77 13.31
N SER A 86 -17.52 -6.47 13.53
CA SER A 86 -18.65 -7.14 12.87
C SER A 86 -18.89 -6.65 11.44
N ARG A 87 -18.39 -5.46 11.08
CA ARG A 87 -18.55 -4.89 9.74
C ARG A 87 -17.59 -5.57 8.77
N LYS A 88 -18.15 -6.19 7.73
CA LYS A 88 -17.42 -6.74 6.60
C LYS A 88 -17.95 -6.16 5.30
N ASP A 89 -17.05 -6.01 4.33
CA ASP A 89 -17.35 -5.49 3.00
C ASP A 89 -18.19 -4.21 3.02
N MET A 90 -17.85 -3.29 3.93
CA MET A 90 -18.56 -2.04 4.11
C MET A 90 -18.25 -1.10 2.95
N LYS A 91 -19.30 -0.75 2.20
CA LYS A 91 -19.24 0.29 1.17
C LYS A 91 -19.23 1.68 1.80
N ILE A 92 -18.31 2.52 1.34
CA ILE A 92 -18.22 3.93 1.68
C ILE A 92 -18.13 4.75 0.40
N LEU A 93 -18.64 5.98 0.45
CA LEU A 93 -18.45 6.96 -0.60
C LEU A 93 -17.38 7.95 -0.14
N GLN A 94 -16.24 7.97 -0.84
CA GLN A 94 -15.10 8.80 -0.46
C GLN A 94 -14.93 9.97 -1.42
N ASN A 95 -15.11 11.18 -0.91
CA ASN A 95 -14.79 12.41 -1.63
C ASN A 95 -13.28 12.59 -1.80
N THR A 96 -12.85 13.21 -2.91
CA THR A 96 -11.45 13.60 -3.12
C THR A 96 -10.98 14.45 -1.92
N PRO A 97 -9.96 14.00 -1.15
CA PRO A 97 -9.53 14.72 0.04
C PRO A 97 -9.07 16.15 -0.26
N VAL A 98 -9.40 17.10 0.62
CA VAL A 98 -9.07 18.53 0.44
C VAL A 98 -7.59 18.75 0.14
N ARG A 99 -6.71 18.06 0.87
CA ARG A 99 -5.23 18.14 0.70
C ARG A 99 -4.72 17.71 -0.67
N VAL A 100 -5.54 17.08 -1.51
CA VAL A 100 -5.17 16.65 -2.87
C VAL A 100 -5.95 17.35 -3.98
N LEU A 101 -6.91 18.22 -3.64
CA LEU A 101 -7.77 18.90 -4.62
C LEU A 101 -6.98 19.78 -5.60
N HIS A 102 -5.84 20.35 -5.19
CA HIS A 102 -4.98 21.16 -6.06
C HIS A 102 -4.40 20.38 -7.26
N ARG A 103 -4.42 19.04 -7.22
CA ARG A 103 -3.86 18.16 -8.26
C ARG A 103 -4.82 17.08 -8.73
N ARG A 104 -6.03 17.00 -8.18
CA ARG A 104 -7.04 15.98 -8.47
C ARG A 104 -8.41 16.62 -8.54
N SER A 105 -9.18 16.28 -9.56
CA SER A 105 -10.57 16.72 -9.68
C SER A 105 -11.40 16.26 -8.47
N PRO A 106 -12.32 17.11 -7.96
CA PRO A 106 -13.31 16.71 -6.97
C PRO A 106 -14.18 15.59 -7.57
N LEU A 107 -14.20 14.43 -6.92
CA LEU A 107 -14.99 13.28 -7.33
C LEU A 107 -15.25 12.39 -6.12
N GLU A 108 -16.45 11.85 -6.04
CA GLU A 108 -16.83 10.83 -5.08
C GLU A 108 -16.57 9.44 -5.66
N ARG A 109 -15.96 8.54 -4.88
CA ARG A 109 -15.61 7.19 -5.31
C ARG A 109 -16.13 6.18 -4.32
N GLU A 110 -16.88 5.18 -4.81
CA GLU A 110 -17.24 4.03 -4.00
C GLU A 110 -15.97 3.24 -3.63
N LYS A 111 -15.89 2.87 -2.35
CA LYS A 111 -14.80 2.13 -1.74
C LYS A 111 -15.35 1.05 -0.84
N ILE A 112 -14.67 -0.09 -0.82
CA ILE A 112 -15.01 -1.20 0.07
C ILE A 112 -13.92 -1.34 1.14
N ILE A 113 -14.34 -1.35 2.39
CA ILE A 113 -13.54 -1.80 3.53
C ILE A 113 -13.93 -3.26 3.80
N HIS A 114 -13.04 -4.18 3.47
CA HIS A 114 -13.30 -5.62 3.57
C HIS A 114 -13.44 -6.08 5.02
N TRP A 115 -12.53 -5.61 5.88
CA TRP A 115 -12.57 -5.89 7.30
C TRP A 115 -11.84 -4.82 8.09
N MET A 116 -12.18 -4.72 9.37
CA MET A 116 -11.52 -3.89 10.37
C MET A 116 -11.38 -4.68 11.67
N THR A 117 -10.26 -4.50 12.37
CA THR A 117 -10.04 -5.04 13.70
C THR A 117 -9.35 -4.00 14.58
N ILE A 118 -9.63 -4.04 15.87
CA ILE A 118 -9.05 -3.13 16.86
C ILE A 118 -8.08 -3.89 17.75
N GLU A 119 -6.94 -3.28 17.99
CA GLU A 119 -5.99 -3.66 19.03
C GLU A 119 -5.94 -2.53 20.08
N LYS A 120 -6.35 -2.84 21.32
CA LYS A 120 -6.31 -1.88 22.43
C LYS A 120 -4.86 -1.66 22.87
N ILE A 121 -4.52 -0.42 23.20
CA ILE A 121 -3.17 -0.08 23.69
C ILE A 121 -3.18 -0.11 25.22
N THR A 122 -2.32 -0.95 25.80
CA THR A 122 -2.18 -1.03 27.26
C THR A 122 -1.78 0.34 27.84
N GLY A 123 -2.53 0.80 28.84
CA GLY A 123 -2.28 2.10 29.48
C GLY A 123 -2.95 3.30 28.81
N SER A 124 -3.75 3.10 27.76
CA SER A 124 -4.60 4.16 27.19
C SER A 124 -6.01 3.67 26.92
N THR A 125 -7.00 4.48 27.29
CA THR A 125 -8.43 4.22 27.02
C THR A 125 -8.95 4.94 25.77
N GLN A 126 -8.18 5.89 25.23
CA GLN A 126 -8.55 6.75 24.11
C GLN A 126 -7.77 6.46 22.82
N TYR A 127 -6.61 5.79 22.94
CA TYR A 127 -5.81 5.40 21.79
C TYR A 127 -5.96 3.90 21.50
N PHE A 128 -6.03 3.57 20.21
CA PHE A 128 -6.07 2.19 19.74
C PHE A 128 -5.45 2.07 18.35
N LEU A 129 -5.01 0.86 18.02
CA LEU A 129 -4.60 0.53 16.67
C LEU A 129 -5.80 -0.02 15.90
N LEU A 130 -6.14 0.62 14.79
CA LEU A 130 -7.11 0.14 13.82
C LEU A 130 -6.36 -0.54 12.68
N HIS A 131 -6.53 -1.86 12.57
CA HIS A 131 -6.09 -2.63 11.42
C HIS A 131 -7.26 -2.72 10.44
N LEU A 132 -7.02 -2.43 9.17
CA LEU A 132 -8.07 -2.49 8.15
C LEU A 132 -7.54 -2.96 6.80
N CYS A 133 -8.42 -3.62 6.05
CA CYS A 133 -8.16 -4.04 4.68
C CYS A 133 -9.16 -3.37 3.74
N THR A 134 -8.64 -2.76 2.68
CA THR A 134 -9.44 -1.95 1.74
C THR A 134 -9.23 -2.39 0.31
N GLN A 135 -10.25 -2.15 -0.51
CA GLN A 135 -10.16 -2.31 -1.95
C GLN A 135 -9.24 -1.26 -2.57
N VAL A 136 -8.32 -1.70 -3.44
CA VAL A 136 -7.51 -0.77 -4.22
C VAL A 136 -8.35 -0.02 -5.24
N LEU A 137 -8.08 1.28 -5.38
CA LEU A 137 -8.70 2.06 -6.45
C LEU A 137 -7.98 1.69 -7.73
N LEU A 138 -8.66 1.01 -8.65
CA LEU A 138 -8.29 1.06 -10.05
C LEU A 138 -8.34 2.54 -10.47
N PRO A 139 -7.27 3.13 -11.02
CA PRO A 139 -7.47 4.32 -11.82
C PRO A 139 -8.39 3.92 -12.97
N ALA A 140 -9.63 4.39 -12.94
CA ALA A 140 -10.54 4.36 -14.09
C ALA A 140 -10.06 5.37 -15.15
N ILE A 141 -8.77 5.33 -15.51
CA ILE A 141 -8.19 6.05 -16.64
C ILE A 141 -7.00 5.20 -17.10
N PRO A 142 -7.08 4.47 -18.23
CA PRO A 142 -5.87 4.02 -18.88
C PRO A 142 -5.07 5.28 -19.21
N PHE A 143 -3.86 5.43 -18.65
CA PHE A 143 -2.89 6.40 -19.16
C PHE A 143 -2.58 5.99 -20.60
N ARG A 144 -3.40 6.50 -21.53
CA ARG A 144 -3.18 6.48 -22.97
C ARG A 144 -2.83 7.92 -23.37
N THR A 145 -1.67 8.38 -22.94
CA THR A 145 -0.87 9.30 -23.76
C THR A 145 -0.10 8.36 -24.68
N ILE A 146 -0.41 8.18 -25.96
CA ILE A 146 -0.41 9.18 -27.04
C ILE A 146 0.67 10.22 -26.78
N LEU A 147 1.85 10.00 -27.34
CA LEU A 147 2.45 10.83 -28.40
C LEU A 147 3.69 10.08 -28.95
N PRO A 148 4.16 10.45 -30.17
CA PRO A 148 4.66 9.54 -31.20
C PRO A 148 6.07 9.01 -30.99
#